data_AF-A0A3S4ITY7-F1
#
_entry.id   AF-A0A3S4ITY7-F1
#
_cell.length_a   1.000
_cell.length_b   1.000
_cell.length_c   1.000
_cell.angle_alpha   90.00
_cell.angle_beta   90.00
_cell.angle_gamma   90.00
#
_symmetry.space_group_name_H-M   'P 1'
#
loop_
_entity.id
_entity.type
_entity.pdbx_description
1 polymer ?
#
loop_
_entity_poly.entity_id
_entity_poly.type
_entity_poly.pdbx_seq_one_letter_code
_entity_poly.pdbx_strand_id
1 'polypeptide(L)'
;MEKVAQANSPRVAALGSEAGGVLHGLQVLERIEANQTQNITRFVVLARKAVNVSDQVPAKTTLLIATGQQAGALVERCWCCAITT
;
A
#
# COMPACT_ATOMS: atom_id res chain seq x y z
N MET A 1 -15.22 9.48 7.67
CA MET A 1 -16.30 9.00 8.56
C MET A 1 -16.72 10.07 9.55
N GLU A 2 -15.79 10.87 10.07
CA GLU A 2 -16.07 12.08 10.87
C GLU A 2 -17.20 12.98 10.33
N LYS A 3 -17.21 13.34 9.04
CA LYS A 3 -18.29 14.17 8.45
C LYS A 3 -19.68 13.56 8.60
N VAL A 4 -19.79 12.23 8.53
CA VAL A 4 -21.07 11.53 8.69
C VAL A 4 -21.50 11.50 10.15
N ALA A 5 -20.54 11.30 11.07
CA ALA A 5 -20.79 11.40 12.50
C ALA A 5 -21.25 12.82 12.91
N GLN A 6 -20.66 13.87 12.33
CA GLN A 6 -21.05 15.26 12.56
C GLN A 6 -22.42 15.60 11.95
N ALA A 7 -22.75 15.04 10.78
CA ALA A 7 -24.02 15.32 10.11
C ALA A 7 -25.23 14.77 10.88
N ASN A 8 -25.04 13.72 11.69
CA ASN A 8 -26.07 13.06 12.53
C ASN A 8 -27.44 12.91 11.83
N SER A 9 -27.40 12.52 10.56
CA SER A 9 -28.56 12.47 9.68
C SER A 9 -28.73 11.07 9.13
N PRO A 10 -29.95 10.50 9.13
CA PRO A 10 -30.20 9.16 8.60
C PRO A 10 -30.09 9.09 7.08
N ARG A 11 -29.92 10.23 6.39
CA ARG A 11 -29.77 10.31 4.92
C ARG A 11 -28.32 10.23 4.45
N VAL A 12 -27.37 10.11 5.36
CA VAL A 12 -25.94 10.12 5.04
C VAL A 12 -25.31 8.84 5.59
N ALA A 13 -24.59 8.13 4.74
CA ALA A 13 -23.81 6.95 5.11
C ALA A 13 -22.35 7.12 4.67
N ALA A 14 -21.45 6.40 5.33
CA ALA A 14 -20.04 6.34 4.95
C ALA A 14 -19.71 4.93 4.45
N LEU A 15 -18.92 4.86 3.38
CA LEU A 15 -18.30 3.63 2.90
C LEU A 15 -16.82 3.65 3.29
N GLY A 16 -16.34 2.60 3.95
CA GLY A 16 -14.96 2.50 4.39
C GLY A 16 -14.73 1.37 5.38
N SER A 17 -13.59 1.39 6.07
CA SER A 17 -13.25 0.33 7.01
C SER A 17 -14.14 0.32 8.24
N GLU A 18 -14.57 -0.87 8.67
CA GLU A 18 -15.34 -1.06 9.90
C GLU A 18 -14.62 -0.47 11.13
N ALA A 19 -13.30 -0.67 11.23
CA ALA A 19 -12.47 -0.06 12.27
C ALA A 19 -12.56 1.47 12.30
N GLY A 20 -12.60 2.12 11.12
CA GLY A 20 -12.80 3.56 11.03
C GLY A 20 -14.18 3.99 11.52
N GLY A 21 -15.21 3.18 11.26
CA GLY A 21 -16.58 3.46 11.71
C GLY A 21 -16.69 3.43 13.23
N VAL A 22 -16.12 2.39 13.85
CA VAL A 22 -16.09 2.22 15.32
C VAL A 22 -15.38 3.39 16.00
N LEU A 23 -14.25 3.86 15.46
CA LEU A 23 -13.52 5.01 16.00
C LEU A 23 -14.34 6.31 16.01
N HIS A 24 -15.35 6.43 15.15
CA HIS A 24 -16.25 7.58 15.08
C HIS A 24 -17.64 7.30 15.68
N GLY A 25 -17.83 6.19 16.39
CA GLY A 25 -19.11 5.82 17.00
C GLY A 25 -20.22 5.48 16.00
N LEU A 26 -19.86 5.15 14.75
CA LEU A 26 -20.80 4.79 13.70
C LEU A 26 -21.12 3.30 13.74
N GLN A 27 -22.38 2.95 13.47
CA GLN A 27 -22.83 1.57 13.34
C GLN A 27 -22.61 1.06 11.91
N VAL A 28 -22.18 -0.21 11.79
CA VAL A 28 -22.12 -0.90 10.50
C VAL A 28 -23.54 -1.24 10.05
N LEU A 29 -23.93 -0.71 8.89
CA LEU A 29 -25.21 -1.01 8.26
C LEU A 29 -25.15 -2.30 7.43
N GLU A 30 -24.09 -2.44 6.63
CA GLU A 30 -23.91 -3.57 5.71
C GLU A 30 -22.42 -3.82 5.48
N ARG A 31 -22.04 -5.08 5.27
CA ARG A 31 -20.70 -5.49 4.86
C ARG A 31 -20.72 -5.79 3.38
N ILE A 32 -20.10 -4.93 2.60
CA ILE A 32 -20.05 -5.03 1.14
C ILE A 32 -18.64 -5.39 0.69
N GLU A 33 -18.56 -6.28 -0.31
CA GLU A 33 -17.32 -6.58 -1.00
C GLU A 33 -17.02 -5.50 -2.04
N ALA A 34 -15.74 -5.26 -2.31
CA ALA A 34 -15.35 -4.43 -3.44
C ALA A 34 -15.81 -5.08 -4.75
N ASN A 35 -16.06 -4.26 -5.77
CA ASN A 35 -16.39 -4.74 -7.12
C ASN A 35 -15.27 -5.59 -7.77
N GLN A 36 -14.08 -5.61 -7.18
CA GLN A 36 -12.96 -6.46 -7.53
C GLN A 36 -12.57 -7.33 -6.34
N THR A 37 -12.53 -8.64 -6.57
CA THR A 37 -12.13 -9.63 -5.56
C THR A 37 -10.67 -9.49 -5.11
N GLN A 38 -9.80 -8.95 -5.97
CA GLN A 38 -8.40 -8.69 -5.64
C GLN A 38 -8.14 -7.18 -5.45
N ASN A 39 -8.58 -6.65 -4.31
CA ASN A 39 -8.29 -5.28 -3.90
C ASN A 39 -7.21 -5.26 -2.80
N ILE A 40 -5.94 -5.30 -3.21
CA ILE A 40 -4.79 -5.42 -2.30
C ILE A 40 -4.00 -4.11 -2.27
N THR A 41 -3.85 -3.53 -1.10
CA THR A 41 -2.97 -2.38 -0.88
C THR A 41 -1.62 -2.86 -0.34
N ARG A 42 -0.54 -2.56 -1.06
CA ARG A 42 0.83 -2.86 -0.60
C ARG A 42 1.40 -1.66 0.14
N PHE A 43 1.70 -1.84 1.43
CA PHE A 43 2.38 -0.84 2.25
C PHE A 43 3.89 -1.06 2.25
N VAL A 44 4.65 0.04 2.34
CA VAL A 44 6.11 0.03 2.54
C VAL A 44 6.41 0.86 3.78
N VAL A 45 7.02 0.24 4.79
CA VAL A 45 7.44 0.92 6.02
C VAL A 45 8.88 1.37 5.86
N LEU A 46 9.15 2.64 6.17
CA LEU A 46 10.47 3.25 6.01
C LEU A 46 11.10 3.51 7.37
N ALA A 47 12.43 3.35 7.45
CA ALA A 47 13.25 3.70 8.60
C ALA A 47 14.40 4.59 8.16
N ARG A 48 14.77 5.58 8.98
CA ARG A 48 15.90 6.48 8.68
C ARG A 48 17.25 5.76 8.76
N LYS A 49 17.37 4.80 9.67
CA LYS A 49 18.58 3.99 9.86
C LYS A 49 18.38 2.62 9.25
N ALA A 50 19.46 2.03 8.75
CA ALA A 50 19.45 0.66 8.27
C ALA A 50 19.00 -0.28 9.40
N VAL A 51 18.05 -1.17 9.07
CA VAL A 51 17.59 -2.24 9.95
C VAL A 51 18.28 -3.51 9.46
N ASN A 52 18.93 -4.24 10.38
CA ASN A 52 19.54 -5.51 10.02
C ASN A 52 18.44 -6.55 9.80
N VAL A 53 18.43 -7.16 8.62
CA VAL A 53 17.50 -8.23 8.26
C VAL A 53 18.32 -9.51 8.15
N SER A 54 17.87 -10.57 8.82
CA SER A 54 18.54 -11.87 8.75
C SER A 54 18.42 -12.46 7.34
N ASP A 55 19.50 -13.03 6.83
CA ASP A 55 19.55 -13.71 5.53
C ASP A 55 18.63 -14.94 5.46
N GLN A 56 18.17 -15.44 6.61
CA GLN A 56 17.22 -16.56 6.69
C GLN A 56 15.77 -16.13 6.39
N VAL A 57 15.51 -14.82 6.32
CA VAL A 57 14.17 -14.28 6.04
C VAL A 57 14.12 -13.81 4.58
N PRO A 58 13.14 -14.27 3.78
CA PRO A 58 12.96 -13.77 2.42
C PRO A 58 12.79 -12.23 2.41
N ALA A 59 13.77 -11.54 1.82
CA ALA A 59 13.78 -10.09 1.72
C ALA A 59 13.52 -9.63 0.28
N LYS A 60 12.94 -8.44 0.12
CA LYS A 60 12.83 -7.76 -1.18
C LYS A 60 13.59 -6.44 -1.11
N THR A 61 14.48 -6.22 -2.06
CA THR A 61 15.24 -4.98 -2.19
C THR A 61 14.57 -4.08 -3.22
N THR A 62 14.36 -2.81 -2.86
CA THR A 62 13.86 -1.79 -3.80
C THR A 62 15.01 -0.90 -4.22
N LEU A 63 15.26 -0.81 -5.53
CA LEU A 63 16.32 -0.01 -6.12
C LEU A 63 15.71 1.14 -6.93
N LEU A 64 16.25 2.34 -6.76
CA LEU A 64 15.99 3.47 -7.65
C LEU A 64 17.18 3.63 -8.60
N ILE A 65 16.91 3.57 -9.90
CA ILE A 65 17.94 3.58 -10.94
C ILE A 65 17.61 4.71 -11.93
N ALA A 66 18.55 5.62 -12.15
CA ALA A 66 18.46 6.61 -13.21
C ALA A 66 19.34 6.18 -14.38
N THR A 67 18.78 6.18 -15.60
CA THR A 67 19.51 5.84 -16.84
C THR A 67 19.38 6.98 -17.84
N GLY A 68 20.32 7.07 -18.78
CA GLY A 68 20.18 7.95 -19.94
C GLY A 68 19.04 7.51 -20.88
N GLN A 69 18.60 8.40 -21.76
CA GLN A 69 17.65 8.09 -22.85
C GLN A 69 18.42 7.62 -24.09
N GLN A 70 18.95 6.41 -24.06
CA GLN A 70 19.61 5.76 -25.19
C GLN A 70 19.04 4.35 -25.39
N ALA A 71 19.04 3.86 -26.62
CA ALA A 71 18.61 2.50 -26.91
C ALA A 71 19.45 1.51 -26.10
N GLY A 72 18.79 0.61 -25.36
CA GLY A 72 19.45 -0.40 -24.53
C GLY A 72 19.81 0.04 -23.10
N ALA A 73 19.67 1.31 -22.73
CA ALA A 73 20.10 1.82 -21.41
C ALA A 73 19.42 1.12 -20.21
N LEU A 74 18.16 0.73 -20.33
CA LEU A 74 17.46 -0.04 -19.29
C LEU A 74 17.93 -1.50 -19.25
N VAL A 75 18.18 -2.11 -20.41
CA VAL A 75 18.59 -3.52 -20.52
C VAL A 75 19.98 -3.70 -19.91
N GLU A 76 20.93 -2.84 -20.26
CA GLU A 76 22.27 -2.85 -19.71
C GLU A 76 22.27 -2.72 -18.18
N ARG A 77 21.37 -1.89 -17.64
CA ARG A 77 21.28 -1.67 -16.21
C ARG A 77 20.53 -2.77 -15.45
N CYS A 78 19.49 -3.35 -16.06
CA CYS A 78 18.82 -4.54 -15.54
C CYS A 78 19.73 -5.76 -15.57
N TRP A 79 20.63 -5.87 -16.55
CA TRP A 79 21.62 -6.96 -16.67
C TRP A 79 22.49 -7.07 -15.42
N CYS A 80 22.90 -5.93 -14.84
CA CYS A 80 23.66 -5.90 -13.59
C CYS A 80 22.89 -6.54 -12.42
N CYS A 81 21.58 -6.28 -12.32
CA CYS A 81 20.76 -6.82 -11.23
C CYS A 81 20.48 -8.33 -11.39
N ALA A 82 20.51 -8.85 -12.63
CA ALA A 82 20.28 -10.26 -12.94
C ALA A 82 21.49 -11.18 -12.67
N ILE A 83 22.70 -10.61 -12.53
CA ILE A 83 23.93 -11.38 -12.27
C ILE A 83 24.25 -11.44 -10.77
N THR A 84 23.72 -10.50 -9.96
CA THR A 84 24.08 -10.34 -8.54
C THR A 84 23.09 -10.93 -7.53
N THR A 85 22.08 -11.69 -7.97
CA THR A 85 21.14 -12.41 -7.10
C THR A 85 21.25 -13.90 -7.25
#